data_AF-A0A251S426-F1
#
_entry.id   AF-A0A251S426-F1
#
_cell.length_a   1.000
_cell.length_b   1.000
_cell.length_c   1.000
_cell.angle_alpha   90.00
_cell.angle_beta   90.00
_cell.angle_gamma   90.00
#
_symmetry.space_group_name_H-M   'P 1'
#
loop_
_entity.id
_entity.type
_entity.pdbx_description
1 polymer ?
#
loop_
_entity_poly.entity_id
_entity_poly.type
_entity_poly.pdbx_seq_one_letter_code
_entity_poly.pdbx_strand_id
1 'polypeptide(L)' 'MEALGDTDPRVAETCRYLAEALVQAMQFDEADTLCKRTLEIHRIHSAPASLEEAADRRLMALICFVADW' A
#
# COMPACT_ATOMS: atom_id res chain seq x y z
N MET A 1 3.68 5.62 -25.49
CA MET A 1 3.65 5.55 -24.02
C MET A 1 3.07 4.20 -23.67
N GLU A 2 3.85 3.34 -23.03
CA GLU A 2 3.40 2.00 -22.60
C GLU A 2 3.05 2.04 -21.12
N ALA A 3 2.03 1.28 -20.73
CA ALA A 3 1.65 1.15 -19.33
C ALA A 3 2.74 0.40 -18.55
N LEU A 4 2.90 0.73 -17.27
CA LEU A 4 3.97 0.18 -16.42
C LEU A 4 3.81 -1.33 -16.13
N GLY A 5 2.58 -1.84 -16.18
CA GLY A 5 2.23 -3.22 -15.81
C GLY A 5 1.84 -3.34 -14.34
N ASP A 6 0.97 -4.31 -14.02
CA ASP A 6 0.24 -4.37 -12.75
C ASP A 6 1.11 -4.65 -11.51
N THR A 7 2.33 -5.11 -11.71
CA THR A 7 3.29 -5.43 -10.65
C THR A 7 4.53 -4.54 -10.69
N ASP A 8 4.58 -3.49 -11.51
CA ASP A 8 5.72 -2.58 -11.52
C ASP A 8 5.85 -1.90 -10.14
N PRO A 9 7.06 -1.80 -9.55
CA PRO A 9 7.25 -1.15 -8.24
C PRO A 9 6.66 0.26 -8.14
N ARG A 10 6.62 1.02 -9.24
CA ARG A 10 6.02 2.36 -9.26
C ARG A 10 4.50 2.35 -9.08
N VAL A 11 3.85 1.24 -9.45
CA VAL A 11 2.42 1.03 -9.16
C VAL A 11 2.23 0.88 -7.65
N ALA A 12 3.12 0.16 -6.96
CA ALA A 12 3.07 0.01 -5.51
C ALA A 12 3.22 1.36 -4.78
N GLU A 13 4.20 2.18 -5.19
CA GLU A 13 4.38 3.53 -4.65
C GLU A 13 3.12 4.39 -4.81
N THR A 14 2.53 4.38 -6.01
CA THR A 14 1.30 5.12 -6.30
C THR A 14 0.11 4.61 -5.48
N CYS A 15 -0.05 3.29 -5.36
CA CYS A 15 -1.08 2.66 -4.53
C CYS A 15 -0.91 3.05 -3.05
N ARG A 16 0.32 3.10 -2.53
CA ARG A 16 0.58 3.54 -1.15
C ARG A 16 0.17 4.99 -0.92
N TYR A 17 0.55 5.90 -1.82
CA TYR A 17 0.16 7.30 -1.70
C TYR A 17 -1.37 7.48 -1.73
N LEU A 18 -2.05 6.74 -2.61
CA LEU A 18 -3.51 6.76 -2.65
C LEU A 18 -4.13 6.17 -1.38
N ALA A 19 -3.59 5.07 -0.85
CA ALA A 19 -4.04 4.49 0.41
C ALA A 19 -3.86 5.47 1.59
N GLU A 20 -2.73 6.18 1.68
CA GLU A 20 -2.50 7.22 2.69
C GLU A 20 -3.54 8.35 2.61
N ALA A 21 -3.85 8.82 1.39
CA ALA A 21 -4.88 9.83 1.19
C ALA A 21 -6.28 9.34 1.56
N LEU A 22 -6.61 8.08 1.26
CA LEU A 22 -7.89 7.47 1.62
C LEU A 22 -8.04 7.28 3.13
N VAL A 23 -6.97 6.94 3.85
CA VAL A 23 -6.97 6.95 5.33
C VAL A 23 -7.30 8.33 5.87
N GLN A 24 -6.71 9.39 5.30
CA GLN A 24 -7.01 10.77 5.70
C GLN A 24 -8.46 11.17 5.38
N ALA A 25 -9.07 10.56 4.36
CA ALA A 25 -10.47 10.74 3.99
C ALA A 25 -11.44 9.79 4.73
N MET A 26 -10.94 8.97 5.66
CA MET A 26 -11.71 7.92 6.37
C MET A 26 -12.33 6.85 5.46
N GLN A 27 -11.76 6.62 4.28
CA GLN A 27 -12.18 5.60 3.31
C GLN A 27 -11.35 4.31 3.51
N PHE A 28 -11.60 3.61 4.61
CA PHE A 28 -10.72 2.52 5.05
C PHE A 28 -10.78 1.26 4.19
N ASP A 29 -11.93 0.90 3.64
CA ASP A 29 -12.08 -0.29 2.79
C ASP A 29 -11.23 -0.19 1.50
N GLU A 30 -11.24 1.00 0.88
CA GLU A 30 -10.45 1.28 -0.33
C GLU A 30 -8.96 1.40 0.01
N ALA A 31 -8.64 2.01 1.15
CA ALA A 31 -7.26 2.09 1.64
C ALA A 31 -6.66 0.70 1.92
N ASP A 32 -7.42 -0.20 2.56
CA ASP A 32 -7.03 -1.59 2.84
C ASP A 32 -6.70 -2.33 1.55
N THR A 33 -7.58 -2.23 0.54
CA THR A 33 -7.42 -2.89 -0.76
C THR A 33 -6.12 -2.47 -1.44
N LEU A 34 -5.83 -1.17 -1.45
CA LEU A 34 -4.60 -0.64 -2.04
C LEU A 34 -3.36 -0.98 -1.21
N CYS A 35 -3.44 -0.93 0.12
CA CYS A 35 -2.31 -1.27 0.98
C CYS A 35 -1.91 -2.75 0.85
N LYS A 36 -2.90 -3.65 0.71
CA LYS A 36 -2.66 -5.07 0.40
C LYS A 36 -1.98 -5.25 -0.95
N ARG A 37 -2.39 -4.47 -1.96
CA ARG A 37 -1.76 -4.50 -3.29
C ARG A 37 -0.31 -4.04 -3.24
N THR A 38 -0.01 -2.97 -2.51
CA THR A 38 1.36 -2.50 -2.30
C THR A 38 2.24 -3.58 -1.67
N LEU A 39 1.77 -4.23 -0.61
CA LEU A 39 2.47 -5.34 0.05
C LEU A 39 2.76 -6.51 -0.90
N GLU A 40 1.81 -6.86 -1.78
CA GLU A 40 1.98 -7.91 -2.77
C GLU A 40 3.10 -7.56 -3.77
N ILE A 41 3.10 -6.34 -4.30
CA ILE A 41 4.09 -5.91 -5.29
C ILE A 41 5.48 -5.80 -4.66
N HIS A 42 5.61 -5.18 -3.48
CA HIS A 42 6.91 -5.08 -2.81
C HIS A 42 7.43 -6.43 -2.35
N ARG A 43 6.58 -7.40 -2.00
CA ARG A 43 7.02 -8.77 -1.72
C ARG A 43 7.72 -9.45 -2.92
N ILE A 44 7.36 -9.07 -4.14
CA ILE A 44 7.96 -9.62 -5.37
C ILE A 44 9.30 -8.95 -5.68
N HIS A 45 9.42 -7.64 -5.44
CA HIS A 45 10.52 -6.82 -5.97
C HIS A 45 11.53 -6.35 -4.93
N SER A 46 11.15 -6.28 -3.66
CA SER A 46 11.98 -5.76 -2.58
C SER A 46 12.66 -6.89 -1.82
N ALA A 47 13.83 -6.58 -1.24
CA ALA A 47 14.47 -7.49 -0.29
C ALA A 47 13.56 -7.67 0.95
N PRO A 48 13.61 -8.84 1.61
CA PRO A 48 12.93 -9.01 2.90
C PRO A 48 13.37 -7.94 3.90
N ALA A 49 12.41 -7.41 4.66
CA ALA A 49 12.60 -6.34 5.64
C ALA A 49 13.11 -5.02 5.04
N SER A 50 12.72 -4.71 3.80
CA SER A 50 13.03 -3.41 3.18
C SER A 50 12.29 -2.25 3.85
N LEU A 51 12.74 -1.03 3.58
CA LEU A 51 12.08 0.19 4.08
C LEU A 51 10.67 0.33 3.53
N GLU A 52 10.46 -0.05 2.28
CA GLU A 52 9.16 -0.04 1.62
C GLU A 52 8.20 -1.02 2.33
N GLU A 53 8.66 -2.24 2.58
CA GLU A 53 7.87 -3.26 3.27
C GLU A 53 7.51 -2.83 4.71
N ALA A 54 8.42 -2.12 5.39
CA ALA A 54 8.17 -1.55 6.70
C ALA A 54 7.14 -0.40 6.66
N ALA A 55 7.21 0.47 5.65
CA ALA A 55 6.26 1.56 5.46
C ALA A 55 4.84 1.03 5.18
N ASP A 56 4.72 0.03 4.32
CA ASP A 56 3.43 -0.60 3.99
C ASP A 56 2.79 -1.24 5.21
N ARG A 57 3.57 -1.99 6.01
CA ARG A 57 3.04 -2.62 7.23
C ARG A 57 2.63 -1.60 8.28
N ARG A 58 3.35 -0.49 8.40
CA ARG A 58 2.94 0.63 9.27
C ARG A 58 1.59 1.20 8.82
N LEU A 59 1.40 1.42 7.52
CA LEU A 59 0.14 1.92 6.98
C LEU A 59 -1.01 0.92 7.22
N MET A 60 -0.78 -0.37 6.96
CA MET A 60 -1.75 -1.43 7.21
C MET A 60 -2.18 -1.48 8.69
N ALA A 61 -1.22 -1.37 9.62
CA ALA A 61 -1.51 -1.33 11.05
C ALA A 61 -2.39 -0.13 11.42
N LEU A 62 -2.17 1.04 10.80
CA LEU A 62 -3.01 2.22 10.99
C LEU A 62 -4.43 1.97 10.46
N ILE A 63 -4.57 1.44 9.25
CA ILE A 63 -5.86 1.12 8.61
C ILE A 63 -6.67 0.15 9.47
N CYS A 64 -6.07 -0.96 9.91
CA CYS A 64 -6.75 -1.92 10.78
C CYS A 64 -7.13 -1.30 12.11
N PHE A 65 -6.24 -0.52 12.72
CA PHE A 65 -6.53 0.12 14.00
C PHE A 65 -7.75 1.02 13.91
N VAL A 66 -7.84 1.89 12.90
CA VAL A 66 -8.95 2.87 12.79
C VAL A 66 -10.25 2.28 12.27
N ALA A 67 -10.21 1.17 11.53
CA ALA A 67 -11.42 0.50 11.04
C ALA A 67 -12.19 -0.25 12.15
N ASP A 68 -11.51 -0.59 13.25
CA ASP A 68 -12.08 -1.34 14.38
C ASP A 68 -12.70 -0.44 15.48
N TRP A 69 -12.75 0.90 15.31
CA TRP A 69 -13.36 1.86 16.25
C TRP A 69 -14.66 2.50 15.73
#